data_AF-A0AAV7IR74-F1
#
_entry.id   AF-A0AAV7IR74-F1
#
_cell.length_a   1.000
_cell.length_b   1.000
_cell.length_c   1.000
_cell.angle_alpha   90.00
_cell.angle_beta   90.00
_cell.angle_gamma   90.00
#
_symmetry.space_group_name_H-M   'P 1'
#
loop_
_entity.id
_entity.type
_entity.pdbx_description
1 polymer ?
#
loop_
_entity_poly.entity_id
_entity_poly.type
_entity_poly.pdbx_seq_one_letter_code
_entity_poly.pdbx_strand_id
1 'polypeptide(L)'
;MPTVLKCVMTDKDLVERKAIKEVFSHVSMYLCLFHTLKSFSKQIKTKEMQITGEDKDKCLSILQSLAYSSSPEEYNKIYAKFCEQAPTSVIDYFNKNWHNIRDERTSYTMINGNLDNKTNNWLENSNGKLKQVLGIENTLIEFINSFFIWDRSHNIASATKAMKNFYTRPSVNNYSPCEQLYSEILTNKAFEYVQKELKAADFVTILHSDLHTHHCTIQSKSSSINDIVDPVQHIQLPTVIKNKGRPKGSSLTAIGRFKAKALLAYIEKKKIDKVKTTMKWLLLPNELIEASMNNEHKIKLKDLTITGSTIGDSFMEVNVNIDLLKNYCTEEVWEKIAQWVNDKRTKNIFHCSKCQEICGEKTVFCDCCCCWYDFDCVKISKIPRTKYWFCPDCRESQI
;
A
#
# COMPACT_ATOMS: atom_id res chain seq x y z
N MET A 1 -20.56 18.19 30.31
CA MET A 1 -19.20 18.55 30.79
C MET A 1 -18.42 19.12 29.61
N PRO A 2 -17.63 20.19 29.77
CA PRO A 2 -16.77 20.68 28.69
C PRO A 2 -15.75 19.61 28.31
N THR A 3 -15.58 19.39 27.02
CA THR A 3 -14.63 18.40 26.48
C THR A 3 -13.20 18.88 26.77
N VAL A 4 -12.55 18.30 27.78
CA VAL A 4 -11.14 18.59 28.09
C VAL A 4 -10.26 17.75 27.17
N LEU A 5 -9.42 18.39 26.37
CA LEU A 5 -8.42 17.73 25.55
C LEU A 5 -7.43 16.99 26.46
N LYS A 6 -7.30 15.67 26.30
CA LYS A 6 -6.44 14.82 27.16
C LYS A 6 -5.08 14.55 26.54
N CYS A 7 -5.05 14.27 25.24
CA CYS A 7 -3.82 14.02 24.52
C CYS A 7 -3.91 14.53 23.07
N VAL A 8 -2.75 14.79 22.48
CA VAL A 8 -2.61 15.08 21.05
C VAL A 8 -1.55 14.16 20.46
N MET A 9 -1.84 13.58 19.30
CA MET A 9 -0.92 12.72 18.57
C MET A 9 -0.52 13.39 17.26
N THR A 10 0.77 13.60 17.06
CA THR A 10 1.32 14.25 15.85
C THR A 10 2.42 13.40 15.24
N ASP A 11 2.94 13.83 14.09
CA ASP A 11 4.24 13.39 13.61
C ASP A 11 5.38 14.13 14.35
N LYS A 12 6.62 13.94 13.91
CA LYS A 12 7.81 14.59 14.50
C LYS A 12 8.09 15.95 13.87
N ASP A 13 7.08 16.79 13.66
CA ASP A 13 7.27 18.20 13.35
C ASP A 13 7.53 19.00 14.64
N LEU A 14 8.71 19.62 14.74
CA LEU A 14 9.10 20.37 15.95
C LEU A 14 8.35 21.69 16.09
N VAL A 15 7.94 22.32 14.99
CA VAL A 15 7.25 23.61 14.99
C VAL A 15 5.82 23.42 15.46
N GLU A 16 5.11 22.47 14.87
CA GLU A 16 3.73 22.14 15.25
C GLU A 16 3.65 21.73 16.72
N ARG A 17 4.55 20.84 17.16
CA ARG A 17 4.58 20.35 18.54
C ARG A 17 4.90 21.46 19.53
N LYS A 18 5.78 22.40 19.19
CA LYS A 18 6.08 23.55 20.04
C LYS A 18 4.86 24.45 20.19
N ALA A 19 4.19 24.78 19.08
CA ALA A 19 2.97 25.60 19.11
C ALA A 19 1.85 24.94 19.94
N ILE A 20 1.65 23.62 19.81
CA ILE A 20 0.66 22.90 20.62
C ILE A 20 1.04 22.94 22.11
N LYS A 21 2.31 22.73 22.46
CA LYS A 21 2.76 22.79 23.86
C LYS A 21 2.65 24.19 24.48
N GLU A 22 2.83 25.24 23.67
CA GLU A 22 2.65 26.64 24.11
C GLU A 22 1.18 26.94 24.48
N VAL A 23 0.23 26.41 23.70
CA VAL A 23 -1.22 26.62 23.96
C VAL A 23 -1.78 25.61 24.97
N PHE A 24 -1.31 24.37 24.93
CA PHE A 24 -1.86 23.23 25.68
C PHE A 24 -0.76 22.52 26.49
N SER A 25 -0.14 23.22 27.42
CA SER A 25 0.98 22.70 28.24
C SER A 25 0.62 21.51 29.12
N HIS A 26 -0.66 21.34 29.46
CA HIS A 26 -1.18 20.26 30.32
C HIS A 26 -1.58 18.99 29.54
N VAL A 27 -1.49 19.01 28.21
CA VAL A 27 -1.97 17.92 27.34
C VAL A 27 -0.82 16.96 27.05
N SER A 28 -1.08 15.66 27.16
CA SER A 28 -0.08 14.64 26.82
C SER A 28 0.20 14.64 25.32
N MET A 29 1.47 14.80 24.95
CA MET A 29 1.91 14.87 23.55
C MET A 29 2.52 13.54 23.11
N TYR A 30 1.91 12.90 22.13
CA TYR A 30 2.36 11.63 21.59
C TYR A 30 2.85 11.76 20.15
N LEU A 31 3.80 10.91 19.79
CA LEU A 31 4.25 10.69 18.43
C LEU A 31 3.56 9.45 17.87
N CYS A 32 2.99 9.57 16.67
CA CYS A 32 2.43 8.42 15.98
C CYS A 32 3.50 7.32 15.80
N LEU A 33 3.20 6.09 16.26
CA LEU A 33 4.13 4.96 16.14
C LEU A 33 4.48 4.67 14.67
N PHE A 34 3.50 4.74 13.76
CA PHE A 34 3.75 4.52 12.34
C PHE A 34 4.78 5.52 11.78
N HIS A 35 4.65 6.81 12.12
CA HIS A 35 5.59 7.84 11.68
C HIS A 35 6.95 7.72 12.35
N THR A 36 7.00 7.26 13.60
CA THR A 36 8.24 6.94 14.31
C THR A 36 9.01 5.85 13.58
N LEU A 37 8.37 4.71 13.28
CA LEU A 37 9.00 3.60 12.56
C LEU A 37 9.41 3.98 11.13
N LYS A 38 8.55 4.69 10.41
CA LYS A 38 8.86 5.21 9.08
C LYS A 38 10.07 6.16 9.11
N SER A 39 10.21 6.96 10.16
CA SER A 39 11.37 7.83 10.35
C SER A 39 12.65 7.03 10.60
N PHE A 40 12.59 5.95 11.38
CA PHE A 40 13.73 5.04 11.52
C PHE A 40 14.17 4.49 10.16
N SER A 41 13.25 3.92 9.38
CA SER A 41 13.58 3.33 8.07
C SER A 41 14.14 4.34 7.06
N LYS A 42 13.68 5.60 7.12
CA LYS A 42 14.10 6.68 6.24
C LYS A 42 15.47 7.26 6.61
N GLN A 43 15.75 7.42 7.90
CA GLN A 43 16.97 8.08 8.39
C GLN A 43 18.13 7.11 8.58
N ILE A 44 17.85 5.84 8.90
CA ILE A 44 18.89 4.81 9.00
C ILE A 44 19.23 4.34 7.59
N LYS A 45 20.34 4.86 7.04
CA LYS A 45 20.79 4.59 5.68
C LYS A 45 22.15 3.92 5.67
N THR A 46 22.27 2.86 4.87
CA THR A 46 23.49 2.05 4.76
C THR A 46 24.71 2.87 4.38
N LYS A 47 24.60 3.73 3.36
CA LYS A 47 25.72 4.57 2.89
C LYS A 47 26.15 5.64 3.88
N GLU A 48 25.20 6.40 4.45
CA GLU A 48 25.50 7.53 5.34
C GLU A 48 26.02 7.08 6.71
N MET A 49 25.53 5.94 7.20
CA MET A 49 25.91 5.40 8.51
C MET A 49 27.01 4.33 8.44
N GLN A 50 27.48 4.01 7.22
CA GLN A 50 28.50 2.99 6.96
C GLN A 50 28.14 1.60 7.53
N ILE A 51 26.89 1.19 7.35
CA ILE A 51 26.35 -0.08 7.86
C ILE A 51 25.90 -0.98 6.69
N THR A 52 25.87 -2.29 6.92
CA THR A 52 25.36 -3.24 5.92
C THR A 52 23.83 -3.23 5.86
N GLY A 53 23.26 -3.84 4.81
CA GLY A 53 21.80 -4.03 4.72
C GLY A 53 21.27 -4.91 5.86
N GLU A 54 22.03 -5.95 6.24
CA GLU A 54 21.66 -6.85 7.33
C GLU A 54 21.67 -6.11 8.69
N ASP A 55 22.69 -5.28 8.94
CA ASP A 55 22.75 -4.44 10.15
C ASP A 55 21.57 -3.48 10.23
N LYS A 56 21.20 -2.88 9.09
CA LYS A 56 20.03 -2.01 9.00
C LYS A 56 18.76 -2.76 9.39
N ASP A 57 18.53 -3.95 8.85
CA ASP A 57 17.31 -4.72 9.13
C ASP A 57 17.27 -5.20 10.59
N LYS A 58 18.41 -5.64 11.15
CA LYS A 58 18.55 -5.98 12.58
C LYS A 58 18.26 -4.78 13.47
N CYS A 59 18.85 -3.62 13.18
CA CYS A 59 18.62 -2.39 13.94
C CYS A 59 17.14 -1.98 13.88
N LEU A 60 16.51 -1.99 12.70
CA LEU A 60 15.10 -1.62 12.56
C LEU A 60 14.18 -2.56 13.35
N SER A 61 14.49 -3.87 13.38
CA SER A 61 13.76 -4.84 14.19
C SER A 61 13.84 -4.53 15.69
N ILE A 62 15.05 -4.25 16.20
CA ILE A 62 15.24 -3.90 17.62
C ILE A 62 14.55 -2.56 17.95
N LEU A 63 14.67 -1.56 17.08
CA LEU A 63 14.03 -0.25 17.24
C LEU A 63 12.50 -0.34 17.22
N GLN A 64 11.95 -1.25 16.41
CA GLN A 64 10.53 -1.57 16.43
C GLN A 64 10.11 -2.15 17.79
N SER A 65 10.86 -3.12 18.31
CA SER A 65 10.61 -3.69 19.64
C SER A 65 10.70 -2.63 20.75
N LEU A 66 11.65 -1.68 20.66
CA LEU A 66 11.71 -0.54 21.58
C LEU A 66 10.45 0.32 21.53
N ALA A 67 9.95 0.62 20.33
CA ALA A 67 8.74 1.42 20.16
C ALA A 67 7.49 0.72 20.72
N TYR A 68 7.41 -0.60 20.61
CA TYR A 68 6.29 -1.42 21.07
C TYR A 68 6.43 -1.99 22.50
N SER A 69 7.52 -1.68 23.21
CA SER A 69 7.71 -2.09 24.59
C SER A 69 6.47 -1.82 25.46
N SER A 70 6.16 -2.78 26.34
CA SER A 70 4.99 -2.81 27.21
C SER A 70 5.28 -2.24 28.60
N SER A 71 6.55 -2.08 28.96
CA SER A 71 6.96 -1.43 30.21
C SER A 71 8.31 -0.70 30.08
N PRO A 72 8.63 0.22 31.01
CA PRO A 72 9.95 0.84 31.11
C PRO A 72 11.09 -0.18 31.28
N GLU A 73 10.87 -1.24 32.05
CA GLU A 73 11.86 -2.29 32.31
C GLU A 73 12.15 -3.09 31.04
N GLU A 74 11.11 -3.43 30.28
CA GLU A 74 11.25 -4.08 28.98
C GLU A 74 12.00 -3.17 28.00
N TYR A 75 11.64 -1.88 27.94
CA TYR A 75 12.34 -0.90 27.13
C TYR A 75 13.84 -0.84 27.46
N ASN A 76 14.19 -0.77 28.74
CA ASN A 76 15.57 -0.69 29.20
C ASN A 76 16.37 -1.95 28.83
N LYS A 77 15.76 -3.14 28.97
CA LYS A 77 16.38 -4.42 28.55
C LYS A 77 16.66 -4.45 27.05
N ILE A 78 15.68 -4.06 26.23
CA ILE A 78 15.85 -4.02 24.77
C ILE A 78 16.87 -2.94 24.38
N TYR A 79 16.90 -1.81 25.10
CA TYR A 79 17.82 -0.71 24.83
C TYR A 79 19.27 -1.09 25.17
N ALA A 80 19.50 -1.83 26.26
CA ALA A 80 20.82 -2.40 26.56
C ALA A 80 21.28 -3.32 25.41
N LYS A 81 20.42 -4.24 24.96
CA LYS A 81 20.69 -5.10 23.80
C LYS A 81 20.97 -4.30 22.53
N PHE A 82 20.25 -3.21 22.31
CA PHE A 82 20.50 -2.31 21.18
C PHE A 82 21.89 -1.68 21.26
N CYS A 83 22.31 -1.21 22.44
CA CYS A 83 23.63 -0.61 22.63
C CYS A 83 24.78 -1.62 22.47
N GLU A 84 24.55 -2.90 22.78
CA GLU A 84 25.53 -3.97 22.59
C GLU A 84 25.70 -4.40 21.13
N GLN A 85 24.62 -4.39 20.35
CA GLN A 85 24.57 -5.03 19.02
C GLN A 85 24.58 -4.05 17.85
N ALA A 86 24.15 -2.80 18.06
CA ALA A 86 24.02 -1.85 16.98
C ALA A 86 25.35 -1.12 16.71
N PRO A 87 25.63 -0.76 15.45
CA PRO A 87 26.77 0.10 15.12
C PRO A 87 26.69 1.46 15.82
N THR A 88 27.82 2.00 16.25
CA THR A 88 27.92 3.26 17.00
C THR A 88 27.20 4.42 16.31
N SER A 89 27.30 4.53 14.99
CA SER A 89 26.64 5.57 14.19
C SER A 89 25.10 5.55 14.34
N VAL A 90 24.51 4.37 14.48
CA VAL A 90 23.06 4.18 14.66
C VAL A 90 22.66 4.49 16.11
N ILE A 91 23.50 4.10 17.08
CA ILE A 91 23.30 4.40 18.51
C ILE A 91 23.32 5.91 18.74
N ASP A 92 24.33 6.61 18.21
CA ASP A 92 24.47 8.07 18.33
C ASP A 92 23.27 8.80 17.74
N TYR A 93 22.85 8.39 16.54
CA TYR A 93 21.63 8.91 15.93
C TYR A 93 20.41 8.67 16.82
N PHE A 94 20.23 7.46 17.34
CA PHE A 94 19.08 7.12 18.16
C PHE A 94 19.04 7.91 19.47
N ASN A 95 20.16 8.02 20.16
CA ASN A 95 20.27 8.72 21.43
C ASN A 95 20.03 10.21 21.28
N LYS A 96 20.62 10.81 20.24
CA LYS A 96 20.42 12.22 19.92
C LYS A 96 18.97 12.57 19.59
N ASN A 97 18.26 11.67 18.90
CA ASN A 97 16.99 12.02 18.27
C ASN A 97 15.74 11.39 18.91
N TRP A 98 15.88 10.31 19.68
CA TRP A 98 14.75 9.44 20.04
C TRP A 98 14.78 8.94 21.48
N HIS A 99 15.93 8.68 22.07
CA HIS A 99 15.99 8.13 23.43
C HIS A 99 15.43 9.10 24.47
N ASN A 100 15.77 10.39 24.38
CA ASN A 100 15.33 11.42 25.30
C ASN A 100 13.82 11.72 25.24
N ILE A 101 13.18 11.39 24.12
CA ILE A 101 11.74 11.59 23.90
C ILE A 101 10.97 10.26 23.93
N ARG A 102 11.51 9.22 24.58
CA ARG A 102 10.89 7.88 24.63
C ARG A 102 9.47 7.93 25.20
N ASP A 103 9.23 8.77 26.20
CA ASP A 103 7.93 8.88 26.87
C ASP A 103 6.83 9.48 25.98
N GLU A 104 7.19 10.07 24.84
CA GLU A 104 6.25 10.59 23.86
C GLU A 104 5.94 9.56 22.75
N ARG A 105 6.69 8.45 22.65
CA ARG A 105 6.65 7.55 21.48
C ARG A 105 6.59 6.05 21.78
N THR A 106 6.72 5.63 23.03
CA THR A 106 6.66 4.20 23.38
C THR A 106 5.22 3.77 23.64
N SER A 107 4.89 2.52 23.30
CA SER A 107 3.54 1.99 23.51
C SER A 107 3.10 2.06 24.98
N TYR A 108 4.01 1.79 25.93
CA TYR A 108 3.69 1.81 27.37
C TYR A 108 3.40 3.20 27.95
N THR A 109 3.81 4.29 27.28
CA THR A 109 3.53 5.66 27.74
C THR A 109 2.26 6.25 27.13
N MET A 110 1.80 5.66 26.01
CA MET A 110 0.55 6.02 25.34
C MET A 110 -0.67 5.39 26.04
N ILE A 111 -0.93 5.82 27.27
CA ILE A 111 -2.04 5.33 28.10
C ILE A 111 -3.07 6.41 28.43
N ASN A 112 -2.74 7.69 28.25
CA ASN A 112 -3.59 8.80 28.68
C ASN A 112 -4.46 9.32 27.53
N GLY A 113 -5.76 9.01 27.57
CA GLY A 113 -6.76 9.62 26.68
C GLY A 113 -6.72 9.19 25.21
N ASN A 114 -5.82 8.27 24.85
CA ASN A 114 -5.63 7.81 23.46
C ASN A 114 -6.47 6.58 23.09
N LEU A 115 -7.19 5.97 24.05
CA LEU A 115 -8.08 4.82 23.82
C LEU A 115 -7.38 3.64 23.09
N ASP A 116 -6.14 3.36 23.46
CA ASP A 116 -5.24 2.38 22.81
C ASP A 116 -4.96 2.64 21.32
N ASN A 117 -5.35 3.81 20.80
CA ASN A 117 -4.89 4.26 19.50
C ASN A 117 -3.46 4.79 19.62
N LYS A 118 -2.54 4.13 18.91
CA LYS A 118 -1.11 4.45 18.89
C LYS A 118 -0.65 5.03 17.55
N THR A 119 -1.58 5.22 16.62
CA THR A 119 -1.28 5.68 15.25
C THR A 119 -2.28 6.73 14.76
N ASN A 120 -1.83 7.62 13.89
CA ASN A 120 -2.71 8.52 13.16
C ASN A 120 -3.23 7.90 11.85
N ASN A 121 -3.21 6.57 11.72
CA ASN A 121 -3.61 5.86 10.49
C ASN A 121 -5.03 6.21 10.02
N TRP A 122 -5.94 6.50 10.97
CA TRP A 122 -7.29 6.95 10.64
C TRP A 122 -7.27 8.30 9.90
N LEU A 123 -6.49 9.26 10.39
CA LEU A 123 -6.32 10.57 9.76
C LEU A 123 -5.64 10.43 8.39
N GLU A 124 -4.56 9.66 8.29
CA GLU A 124 -3.87 9.43 7.01
C GLU A 124 -4.77 8.78 5.96
N ASN A 125 -5.61 7.83 6.38
CA ASN A 125 -6.60 7.22 5.51
C ASN A 125 -7.66 8.24 5.07
N SER A 126 -8.16 9.09 5.98
CA SER A 126 -9.09 10.17 5.63
C SER A 126 -8.46 11.18 4.68
N ASN A 127 -7.22 11.62 4.94
CA ASN A 127 -6.47 12.52 4.08
C ASN A 127 -6.20 11.91 2.70
N GLY A 128 -5.81 10.64 2.65
CA GLY A 128 -5.59 9.92 1.39
C GLY A 128 -6.87 9.76 0.58
N LYS A 129 -8.00 9.56 1.24
CA LYS A 129 -9.33 9.52 0.62
C LYS A 129 -9.77 10.89 0.09
N LEU A 130 -9.50 11.95 0.84
CA LEU A 130 -9.78 13.33 0.45
C LEU A 130 -8.95 13.71 -0.78
N LYS A 131 -7.65 13.43 -0.76
CA LYS A 131 -6.71 13.64 -1.90
C LYS A 131 -7.08 12.86 -3.17
N GLN A 132 -7.92 11.83 -3.09
CA GLN A 132 -8.40 11.12 -4.28
C GLN A 132 -9.56 11.83 -4.97
N VAL A 133 -10.28 12.70 -4.24
CA VAL A 133 -11.40 13.48 -4.77
C VAL A 133 -10.94 14.88 -5.18
N LEU A 134 -9.95 15.42 -4.46
CA LEU A 134 -9.35 16.71 -4.78
C LEU A 134 -8.28 16.55 -5.87
N GLY A 135 -8.45 17.22 -6.99
CA GLY A 135 -7.41 17.36 -8.02
C GLY A 135 -6.29 18.28 -7.53
N ILE A 136 -5.06 18.02 -8.00
CA ILE A 136 -3.86 18.82 -7.65
C ILE A 136 -3.96 20.25 -8.18
N GLU A 137 -4.75 20.47 -9.24
CA GLU A 137 -4.91 21.76 -9.93
C GLU A 137 -6.27 22.43 -9.68
N ASN A 138 -7.04 21.99 -8.67
CA ASN A 138 -8.35 22.57 -8.40
C ASN A 138 -8.24 24.04 -7.97
N THR A 139 -9.09 24.89 -8.53
CA THR A 139 -9.35 26.23 -7.99
C THR A 139 -9.95 26.13 -6.58
N LEU A 140 -9.88 27.21 -5.80
CA LEU A 140 -10.46 27.23 -4.44
C LEU A 140 -11.96 26.89 -4.45
N ILE A 141 -12.71 27.34 -5.46
CA ILE A 141 -14.14 27.08 -5.59
C ILE A 141 -14.39 25.59 -5.88
N GLU A 142 -13.64 24.99 -6.80
CA GLU A 142 -13.73 23.55 -7.11
C GLU A 142 -13.30 22.69 -5.92
N PHE A 143 -12.31 23.16 -5.14
CA PHE A 143 -11.92 22.54 -3.89
C PHE A 143 -13.07 22.53 -2.89
N ILE A 144 -13.72 23.68 -2.63
CA ILE A 144 -14.82 23.78 -1.66
C ILE A 144 -15.96 22.85 -2.05
N ASN A 145 -16.37 22.88 -3.33
CA ASN A 145 -17.44 22.01 -3.83
C ASN A 145 -17.07 20.52 -3.69
N SER A 146 -15.86 20.14 -4.10
CA SER A 146 -15.38 18.75 -4.03
C SER A 146 -15.22 18.27 -2.58
N PHE A 147 -14.82 19.16 -1.67
CA PHE A 147 -14.69 18.89 -0.25
C PHE A 147 -16.04 18.56 0.38
N PHE A 148 -17.08 19.37 0.15
CA PHE A 148 -18.41 19.10 0.72
C PHE A 148 -19.06 17.83 0.13
N ILE A 149 -18.81 17.53 -1.15
CA ILE A 149 -19.23 16.26 -1.75
C ILE A 149 -18.52 15.07 -1.06
N TRP A 150 -17.21 15.20 -0.82
CA TRP A 150 -16.45 14.19 -0.11
C TRP A 150 -16.92 14.03 1.33
N ASP A 151 -17.11 15.12 2.07
CA ASP A 151 -17.54 15.10 3.47
C ASP A 151 -18.88 14.37 3.64
N ARG A 152 -19.88 14.75 2.84
CA ARG A 152 -21.19 14.09 2.86
C ARG A 152 -21.08 12.60 2.56
N SER A 153 -20.30 12.26 1.52
CA SER A 153 -20.09 10.86 1.11
C SER A 153 -19.33 10.06 2.17
N HIS A 154 -18.33 10.67 2.81
CA HIS A 154 -17.53 10.09 3.87
C HIS A 154 -18.35 9.83 5.13
N ASN A 155 -19.20 10.78 5.51
CA ASN A 155 -20.07 10.69 6.68
C ASN A 155 -21.12 9.60 6.48
N ILE A 156 -21.77 9.54 5.31
CA ILE A 156 -22.71 8.46 4.96
C ILE A 156 -22.01 7.09 5.02
N ALA A 157 -20.87 6.94 4.34
CA ALA A 157 -20.13 5.68 4.31
C ALA A 157 -19.66 5.24 5.71
N SER A 158 -19.27 6.20 6.57
CA SER A 158 -18.86 5.93 7.94
C SER A 158 -20.04 5.49 8.81
N ALA A 159 -21.20 6.15 8.68
CA ALA A 159 -22.43 5.76 9.36
C ALA A 159 -22.89 4.36 8.92
N THR A 160 -22.90 4.07 7.62
CA THR A 160 -23.24 2.74 7.09
C THR A 160 -22.27 1.67 7.59
N LYS A 161 -20.96 1.96 7.67
CA LYS A 161 -19.96 1.03 8.21
C LYS A 161 -20.18 0.76 9.69
N ALA A 162 -20.48 1.80 10.48
CA ALA A 162 -20.80 1.65 11.89
C ALA A 162 -22.04 0.77 12.07
N MET A 163 -23.14 1.09 11.37
CA MET A 163 -24.36 0.28 11.37
C MET A 163 -24.06 -1.18 11.00
N LYS A 164 -23.32 -1.41 9.90
CA LYS A 164 -22.98 -2.77 9.49
C LYS A 164 -22.24 -3.53 10.58
N ASN A 165 -21.29 -2.92 11.28
CA ASN A 165 -20.58 -3.57 12.38
C ASN A 165 -21.49 -3.93 13.57
N PHE A 166 -22.52 -3.11 13.85
CA PHE A 166 -23.50 -3.41 14.90
C PHE A 166 -24.50 -4.49 14.48
N TYR A 167 -24.90 -4.52 13.20
CA TYR A 167 -25.91 -5.46 12.70
C TYR A 167 -25.33 -6.77 12.18
N THR A 168 -24.03 -6.84 11.86
CA THR A 168 -23.39 -8.12 11.55
C THR A 168 -23.32 -8.97 12.80
N ARG A 169 -24.11 -10.02 12.86
CA ARG A 169 -24.05 -11.05 13.91
C ARG A 169 -23.08 -12.16 13.52
N PRO A 170 -22.50 -12.89 14.48
CA PRO A 170 -21.73 -14.10 14.18
C PRO A 170 -22.63 -15.09 13.46
N SER A 171 -22.09 -15.84 12.48
CA SER A 171 -22.82 -17.02 12.00
C SER A 171 -22.93 -17.98 13.18
N VAL A 172 -24.15 -18.44 13.49
CA VAL A 172 -24.40 -19.40 14.56
C VAL A 172 -23.61 -20.68 14.25
N ASN A 173 -22.43 -20.80 14.86
CA ASN A 173 -21.71 -22.06 14.98
C ASN A 173 -22.13 -22.70 16.31
N ASN A 174 -21.80 -23.97 16.52
CA ASN A 174 -22.05 -24.74 17.75
C ASN A 174 -21.35 -24.13 18.98
N TYR A 175 -21.80 -22.97 19.42
CA TYR A 175 -21.33 -22.26 20.61
C TYR A 175 -21.86 -22.96 21.85
N SER A 176 -21.03 -23.02 22.89
CA SER A 176 -21.47 -23.40 24.23
C SER A 176 -22.58 -22.45 24.73
N PRO A 177 -23.41 -22.86 25.71
CA PRO A 177 -24.47 -22.00 26.25
C PRO A 177 -23.97 -20.65 26.75
N CYS A 178 -22.77 -20.61 27.36
CA CYS A 178 -22.14 -19.38 27.82
C CYS A 178 -21.71 -18.47 26.64
N GLU A 179 -21.12 -19.04 25.59
CA GLU A 179 -20.75 -18.28 24.39
C GLU A 179 -21.97 -17.70 23.67
N GLN A 180 -23.10 -18.42 23.66
CA GLN A 180 -24.34 -17.93 23.05
C GLN A 180 -24.81 -16.62 23.72
N LEU A 181 -24.83 -16.59 25.06
CA LEU A 181 -25.21 -15.39 25.82
C LEU A 181 -24.34 -14.18 25.46
N TYR A 182 -23.03 -14.36 25.36
CA TYR A 182 -22.12 -13.28 24.98
C TYR A 182 -22.27 -12.88 23.49
N SER A 183 -22.54 -13.83 22.60
CA SER A 183 -22.70 -13.57 21.17
C SER A 183 -23.92 -12.71 20.84
N GLU A 184 -24.95 -12.72 21.69
CA GLU A 184 -26.17 -11.93 21.51
C GLU A 184 -26.00 -10.47 21.91
N ILE A 185 -25.08 -10.19 22.84
CA ILE A 185 -24.91 -8.88 23.46
C ILE A 185 -23.70 -8.13 22.86
N LEU A 186 -22.65 -8.85 22.48
CA LEU A 186 -21.39 -8.26 22.05
C LEU A 186 -21.30 -8.07 20.53
N THR A 187 -20.58 -7.03 20.10
CA THR A 187 -20.16 -6.94 18.69
C THR A 187 -19.23 -8.11 18.34
N ASN A 188 -19.21 -8.54 17.07
CA ASN A 188 -18.37 -9.66 16.61
C ASN A 188 -16.93 -9.59 17.11
N LYS A 189 -16.32 -8.40 17.06
CA LYS A 189 -14.92 -8.24 17.47
C LYS A 189 -14.73 -8.33 18.99
N ALA A 190 -15.67 -7.83 19.78
CA ALA A 190 -15.65 -7.99 21.23
C ALA A 190 -15.89 -9.45 21.62
N PHE A 191 -16.81 -10.13 20.93
CA PHE A 191 -17.07 -11.55 21.13
C PHE A 191 -15.83 -12.42 20.79
N GLU A 192 -15.07 -12.10 19.75
CA GLU A 192 -13.80 -12.79 19.45
C GLU A 192 -12.78 -12.73 20.60
N TYR A 193 -12.72 -11.62 21.34
CA TYR A 193 -11.85 -11.53 22.53
C TYR A 193 -12.40 -12.39 23.66
N VAL A 194 -13.70 -12.30 23.97
CA VAL A 194 -14.33 -13.12 25.02
C VAL A 194 -14.19 -14.61 24.71
N GLN A 195 -14.32 -15.01 23.44
CA GLN A 195 -14.13 -16.39 23.04
C GLN A 195 -12.69 -16.87 23.28
N LYS A 196 -11.67 -16.01 23.06
CA LYS A 196 -10.28 -16.35 23.40
C LYS A 196 -10.10 -16.52 24.90
N GLU A 197 -10.70 -15.64 25.70
CA GLU A 197 -10.64 -15.72 27.16
C GLU A 197 -11.41 -16.94 27.70
N LEU A 198 -12.56 -17.31 27.13
CA LEU A 198 -13.31 -18.51 27.50
C LEU A 198 -12.54 -19.78 27.16
N LYS A 199 -11.92 -19.85 25.98
CA LYS A 199 -11.03 -20.95 25.59
C LYS A 199 -9.78 -21.02 26.46
N ALA A 200 -9.26 -19.88 26.90
CA ALA A 200 -8.21 -19.85 27.89
C ALA A 200 -8.76 -20.37 29.23
N ALA A 201 -9.94 -19.95 29.69
CA ALA A 201 -10.49 -20.38 30.97
C ALA A 201 -10.72 -21.91 31.11
N ASP A 202 -10.83 -22.67 30.01
CA ASP A 202 -11.03 -24.13 30.01
C ASP A 202 -9.94 -24.94 30.76
N PHE A 203 -8.75 -24.37 31.02
CA PHE A 203 -7.70 -25.02 31.83
C PHE A 203 -7.93 -24.92 33.35
N VAL A 204 -8.96 -24.18 33.79
CA VAL A 204 -9.23 -23.89 35.20
C VAL A 204 -10.61 -24.42 35.60
N THR A 205 -10.70 -25.11 36.74
CA THR A 205 -11.98 -25.53 37.32
C THR A 205 -12.24 -24.71 38.57
N ILE A 206 -13.36 -23.98 38.61
CA ILE A 206 -13.81 -23.25 39.80
C ILE A 206 -14.38 -24.28 40.77
N LEU A 207 -13.72 -24.46 41.92
CA LEU A 207 -14.16 -25.43 42.93
C LEU A 207 -15.19 -24.81 43.89
N HIS A 208 -15.02 -23.54 44.23
CA HIS A 208 -15.92 -22.82 45.13
C HIS A 208 -15.93 -21.33 44.80
N SER A 209 -17.13 -20.75 44.72
CA SER A 209 -17.36 -19.33 44.47
C SER A 209 -18.35 -18.83 45.53
N ASP A 210 -17.86 -18.05 46.49
CA ASP A 210 -18.73 -17.38 47.46
C ASP A 210 -18.98 -15.93 47.01
N LEU A 211 -20.21 -15.66 46.58
CA LEU A 211 -20.63 -14.34 46.09
C LEU A 211 -20.69 -13.28 47.20
N HIS A 212 -20.74 -13.68 48.47
CA HIS A 212 -20.81 -12.74 49.60
C HIS A 212 -19.43 -12.26 50.05
N THR A 213 -18.40 -13.10 49.91
CA THR A 213 -17.03 -12.81 50.37
C THR A 213 -16.06 -12.48 49.23
N HIS A 214 -16.53 -12.51 47.98
CA HIS A 214 -15.71 -12.33 46.76
C HIS A 214 -14.49 -13.29 46.68
N HIS A 215 -14.58 -14.45 47.34
CA HIS A 215 -13.51 -15.44 47.36
C HIS A 215 -13.79 -16.55 46.35
N CYS A 216 -12.86 -16.77 45.41
CA CYS A 216 -12.92 -17.83 44.41
C CYS A 216 -11.72 -18.76 44.58
N THR A 217 -12.00 -20.04 44.80
CA THR A 217 -10.97 -21.09 44.86
C THR A 217 -10.95 -21.84 43.54
N ILE A 218 -9.79 -21.84 42.87
CA ILE A 218 -9.63 -22.37 41.52
C ILE A 218 -8.52 -23.42 41.46
N GLN A 219 -8.76 -24.51 40.74
CA GLN A 219 -7.82 -25.61 40.55
C GLN A 219 -7.46 -25.74 39.07
N SER A 220 -6.16 -25.77 38.75
CA SER A 220 -5.65 -26.07 37.42
C SER A 220 -5.83 -27.57 37.12
N LYS A 221 -6.38 -27.92 35.95
CA LYS A 221 -6.36 -29.32 35.49
C LYS A 221 -4.92 -29.69 35.13
N SER A 222 -4.26 -30.54 35.93
CA SER A 222 -2.95 -31.08 35.58
C SER A 222 -3.09 -32.00 34.38
N SER A 223 -2.50 -31.64 33.24
CA SER A 223 -2.42 -32.51 32.07
C SER A 223 -1.41 -33.64 32.33
N SER A 224 -1.88 -34.87 32.44
CA SER A 224 -1.04 -36.05 32.33
C SER A 224 -0.43 -36.08 30.92
N ILE A 225 0.89 -35.97 30.85
CA ILE A 225 1.67 -36.25 29.64
C ILE A 225 1.58 -37.76 29.43
N ASN A 226 0.73 -38.20 28.50
CA ASN A 226 0.84 -39.45 27.73
C ASN A 226 -0.38 -39.51 26.82
N ASP A 227 -0.19 -39.11 25.56
CA ASP A 227 -0.83 -39.66 24.35
C ASP A 227 -0.54 -38.71 23.18
N ILE A 228 0.72 -38.74 22.72
CA ILE A 228 1.04 -38.27 21.37
C ILE A 228 0.73 -39.45 20.44
N VAL A 229 -0.52 -39.51 19.96
CA VAL A 229 -0.85 -40.27 18.76
C VAL A 229 -0.81 -39.28 17.59
N ASP A 230 0.07 -39.60 16.65
CA ASP A 230 0.45 -38.81 15.48
C ASP A 230 -0.77 -38.40 14.61
N PRO A 231 -1.14 -37.10 14.52
CA PRO A 231 -2.36 -36.66 13.84
C PRO A 231 -2.19 -36.47 12.32
N VAL A 232 -1.26 -37.19 11.67
CA VAL A 232 -0.95 -37.00 10.24
C VAL A 232 -1.82 -37.86 9.32
N GLN A 233 -2.62 -38.81 9.82
CA GLN A 233 -3.37 -39.75 8.96
C GLN A 233 -4.75 -39.24 8.47
N HIS A 234 -5.23 -38.09 8.92
CA HIS A 234 -6.55 -37.56 8.52
C HIS A 234 -6.57 -36.12 8.00
N ILE A 235 -5.43 -35.58 7.56
CA ILE A 235 -5.40 -34.26 6.91
C ILE A 235 -5.90 -34.41 5.46
N GLN A 236 -7.19 -34.20 5.24
CA GLN A 236 -7.66 -33.82 3.91
C GLN A 236 -7.31 -32.35 3.67
N LEU A 237 -6.36 -32.11 2.76
CA LEU A 237 -6.04 -30.76 2.30
C LEU A 237 -7.31 -30.14 1.69
N PRO A 238 -7.72 -28.94 2.12
CA PRO A 238 -8.87 -28.28 1.52
C PRO A 238 -8.59 -28.06 0.03
N THR A 239 -9.57 -28.44 -0.80
CA THR A 239 -9.53 -28.15 -2.24
C THR A 239 -9.36 -26.65 -2.44
N VAL A 240 -8.28 -26.31 -3.16
CA VAL A 240 -7.82 -24.98 -3.57
C VAL A 240 -8.72 -23.84 -3.07
N ILE A 241 -8.34 -23.25 -1.94
CA ILE A 241 -8.91 -21.98 -1.50
C ILE A 241 -8.64 -20.98 -2.62
N LYS A 242 -9.67 -20.60 -3.38
CA LYS A 242 -9.58 -19.48 -4.34
C LYS A 242 -8.96 -18.32 -3.57
N ASN A 243 -7.79 -17.87 -4.02
CA ASN A 243 -7.11 -16.71 -3.47
C ASN A 243 -8.16 -15.64 -3.16
N LYS A 244 -8.44 -15.40 -1.87
CA LYS A 244 -9.22 -14.24 -1.44
C LYS A 244 -8.38 -13.05 -1.87
N GLY A 245 -8.66 -12.56 -3.08
CA GLY A 245 -8.01 -11.40 -3.63
C GLY A 245 -8.11 -10.24 -2.65
N ARG A 246 -7.12 -9.36 -2.75
CA ARG A 246 -7.06 -8.06 -2.08
C ARG A 246 -8.46 -7.40 -2.07
N PRO A 247 -8.93 -6.84 -0.93
CA PRO A 247 -10.32 -6.43 -0.77
C PRO A 247 -10.82 -5.55 -1.94
N LYS A 248 -12.04 -5.84 -2.41
CA LYS A 248 -12.81 -5.01 -3.34
C LYS A 248 -12.78 -3.57 -2.79
N GLY A 249 -12.00 -2.70 -3.44
CA GLY A 249 -11.71 -1.35 -2.95
C GLY A 249 -10.27 -0.89 -3.14
N SER A 250 -9.30 -1.78 -3.38
CA SER A 250 -7.92 -1.35 -3.67
C SER A 250 -7.82 -0.52 -4.96
N SER A 251 -8.64 -0.87 -5.95
CA SER A 251 -8.81 -0.21 -7.24
C SER A 251 -9.87 0.89 -7.23
N LEU A 252 -10.52 1.17 -6.09
CA LEU A 252 -11.55 2.20 -5.97
C LEU A 252 -11.08 3.31 -5.03
N THR A 253 -11.41 4.54 -5.36
CA THR A 253 -11.30 5.73 -4.52
C THR A 253 -12.25 5.62 -3.33
N ALA A 254 -12.08 6.52 -2.37
CA ALA A 254 -12.95 6.68 -1.19
C ALA A 254 -14.44 6.73 -1.50
N ILE A 255 -14.80 7.26 -2.67
CA ILE A 255 -16.15 7.51 -3.16
C ILE A 255 -16.64 6.43 -4.14
N GLY A 256 -15.90 5.32 -4.26
CA GLY A 256 -16.31 4.20 -5.12
C GLY A 256 -16.03 4.37 -6.62
N ARG A 257 -15.32 5.43 -7.04
CA ARG A 257 -14.80 5.54 -8.43
C ARG A 257 -13.52 4.75 -8.60
N PHE A 258 -13.18 4.23 -9.77
CA PHE A 258 -11.88 3.56 -9.95
C PHE A 258 -10.71 4.53 -9.71
N LYS A 259 -9.67 4.08 -8.99
CA LYS A 259 -8.42 4.84 -8.87
C LYS A 259 -7.78 4.88 -10.25
N ALA A 260 -7.49 6.09 -10.73
CA ALA A 260 -6.68 6.26 -11.93
C ALA A 260 -5.37 5.47 -11.75
N LYS A 261 -5.06 4.60 -12.72
CA LYS A 261 -3.83 3.79 -12.67
C LYS A 261 -2.67 4.77 -12.85
N ALA A 262 -1.69 4.77 -11.95
CA ALA A 262 -0.52 5.63 -12.12
C ALA A 262 0.14 5.31 -13.46
N LEU A 263 0.38 6.32 -14.29
CA LEU A 263 1.02 6.14 -15.58
C LEU A 263 2.47 5.71 -15.35
N LEU A 264 2.86 4.58 -15.97
CA LEU A 264 4.18 4.00 -15.83
C LEU A 264 4.98 4.22 -17.10
N ALA A 265 6.28 4.54 -16.95
CA ALA A 265 7.23 4.50 -18.04
C ALA A 265 7.29 3.08 -18.63
N TYR A 266 7.47 2.97 -19.94
CA TYR A 266 7.50 1.71 -20.69
C TYR A 266 8.47 0.72 -20.08
N ILE A 267 9.65 1.20 -19.65
CA ILE A 267 10.68 0.39 -19.00
C ILE A 267 10.15 -0.28 -17.72
N GLU A 268 9.33 0.45 -16.94
CA GLU A 268 8.75 0.01 -15.67
C GLU A 268 7.46 -0.82 -15.85
N LYS A 269 6.90 -0.89 -17.06
CA LYS A 269 5.71 -1.70 -17.34
C LYS A 269 6.00 -3.20 -17.21
N LYS A 270 4.99 -3.96 -16.76
CA LYS A 270 5.05 -5.43 -16.74
C LYS A 270 5.18 -5.96 -18.17
N LYS A 271 5.75 -7.17 -18.33
CA LYS A 271 5.92 -7.83 -19.64
C LYS A 271 4.63 -7.86 -20.48
N ILE A 272 3.50 -8.18 -19.84
CA ILE A 272 2.17 -8.20 -20.45
C ILE A 272 1.75 -6.81 -20.98
N ASP A 273 1.96 -5.76 -20.20
CA ASP A 273 1.61 -4.39 -20.58
C ASP A 273 2.53 -3.85 -21.69
N LYS A 274 3.80 -4.29 -21.71
CA LYS A 274 4.74 -4.01 -22.81
C LYS A 274 4.23 -4.61 -24.11
N VAL A 275 3.90 -5.91 -24.12
CA VAL A 275 3.34 -6.62 -25.30
C VAL A 275 2.10 -5.89 -25.83
N LYS A 276 1.13 -5.55 -24.96
CA LYS A 276 -0.08 -4.81 -25.37
C LYS A 276 0.26 -3.46 -26.00
N THR A 277 1.25 -2.74 -25.46
CA THR A 277 1.70 -1.45 -26.01
C THR A 277 2.32 -1.67 -27.41
N THR A 278 3.16 -2.69 -27.57
CA THR A 278 3.80 -3.01 -28.85
C THR A 278 2.78 -3.44 -29.92
N MET A 279 1.75 -4.22 -29.54
CA MET A 279 0.67 -4.59 -30.46
C MET A 279 -0.16 -3.38 -30.92
N LYS A 280 -0.35 -2.38 -30.06
CA LYS A 280 -1.01 -1.12 -30.44
C LYS A 280 -0.20 -0.33 -31.47
N TRP A 281 1.13 -0.36 -31.40
CA TRP A 281 1.98 0.27 -32.42
C TRP A 281 1.88 -0.41 -33.79
N LEU A 282 1.37 -1.65 -33.84
CA LEU A 282 1.03 -2.34 -35.09
C LEU A 282 -0.36 -1.96 -35.63
N LEU A 283 -1.05 -1.01 -34.98
CA LEU A 283 -2.41 -0.57 -35.29
C LEU A 283 -3.44 -1.72 -35.26
N LEU A 284 -3.20 -2.72 -34.41
CA LEU A 284 -4.13 -3.84 -34.23
C LEU A 284 -5.40 -3.38 -33.48
N PRO A 285 -6.60 -3.80 -33.92
CA PRO A 285 -7.83 -3.62 -33.17
C PRO A 285 -7.74 -4.20 -31.75
N ASN A 286 -8.33 -3.50 -30.78
CA ASN A 286 -8.29 -3.92 -29.37
C ASN A 286 -8.85 -5.35 -29.16
N GLU A 287 -9.87 -5.75 -29.93
CA GLU A 287 -10.45 -7.09 -29.87
C GLU A 287 -9.43 -8.18 -30.22
N LEU A 288 -8.64 -7.97 -31.28
CA LEU A 288 -7.59 -8.90 -31.69
C LEU A 288 -6.45 -8.95 -30.67
N ILE A 289 -6.11 -7.81 -30.07
CA ILE A 289 -5.09 -7.76 -29.01
C ILE A 289 -5.52 -8.63 -27.82
N GLU A 290 -6.76 -8.49 -27.34
CA GLU A 290 -7.23 -9.31 -26.21
C GLU A 290 -7.33 -10.80 -26.57
N ALA A 291 -7.83 -11.14 -27.77
CA ALA A 291 -7.87 -12.52 -28.26
C ALA A 291 -6.47 -13.14 -28.33
N SER A 292 -5.46 -12.40 -28.80
CA SER A 292 -4.07 -12.87 -28.80
C SER A 292 -3.50 -13.02 -27.40
N MET A 293 -3.83 -12.10 -26.48
CA MET A 293 -3.36 -12.18 -25.10
C MET A 293 -3.96 -13.36 -24.32
N ASN A 294 -5.15 -13.81 -24.70
CA ASN A 294 -5.81 -15.00 -24.17
C ASN A 294 -5.40 -16.31 -24.87
N ASN A 295 -4.44 -16.25 -25.81
CA ASN A 295 -4.03 -17.36 -26.68
C ASN A 295 -5.16 -17.93 -27.57
N GLU A 296 -6.21 -17.15 -27.82
CA GLU A 296 -7.33 -17.55 -28.69
C GLU A 296 -7.01 -17.33 -30.18
N HIS A 297 -6.12 -16.37 -30.48
CA HIS A 297 -5.75 -16.04 -31.85
C HIS A 297 -4.27 -15.70 -31.98
N LYS A 298 -3.56 -16.30 -32.94
CA LYS A 298 -2.23 -15.85 -33.35
C LYS A 298 -2.35 -14.85 -34.49
N ILE A 299 -1.71 -13.69 -34.35
CA ILE A 299 -1.73 -12.60 -35.35
C ILE A 299 -1.14 -13.12 -36.67
N LYS A 300 -1.90 -12.95 -37.76
CA LYS A 300 -1.55 -13.35 -39.13
C LYS A 300 -1.32 -12.12 -40.02
N LEU A 301 -0.73 -12.31 -41.20
CA LEU A 301 -0.44 -11.20 -42.12
C LEU A 301 -1.67 -10.38 -42.52
N LYS A 302 -2.82 -11.03 -42.69
CA LYS A 302 -4.09 -10.38 -43.02
C LYS A 302 -4.62 -9.44 -41.92
N ASP A 303 -4.14 -9.61 -40.70
CA ASP A 303 -4.57 -8.80 -39.55
C ASP A 303 -3.76 -7.49 -39.46
N LEU A 304 -2.65 -7.39 -40.20
CA LEU A 304 -1.82 -6.19 -40.26
C LEU A 304 -2.33 -5.24 -41.34
N THR A 305 -2.73 -4.05 -40.91
CA THR A 305 -3.07 -2.92 -41.80
C THR A 305 -1.86 -2.06 -42.15
N ILE A 306 -0.74 -2.28 -41.46
CA ILE A 306 0.50 -1.51 -41.64
C ILE A 306 1.41 -2.13 -42.72
N THR A 307 2.30 -1.30 -43.25
CA THR A 307 3.40 -1.68 -44.14
C THR A 307 4.72 -1.24 -43.53
N GLY A 308 5.85 -1.64 -44.13
CA GLY A 308 7.18 -1.27 -43.64
C GLY A 308 7.42 0.24 -43.57
N SER A 309 6.70 1.05 -44.36
CA SER A 309 6.77 2.52 -44.29
C SER A 309 5.93 3.13 -43.17
N THR A 310 4.86 2.45 -42.73
CA THR A 310 3.89 2.98 -41.74
C THR A 310 4.02 2.36 -40.34
N ILE A 311 4.94 1.41 -40.14
CA ILE A 311 5.25 0.87 -38.81
C ILE A 311 5.66 1.99 -37.84
N GLY A 312 5.22 1.96 -36.58
CA GLY A 312 5.51 3.05 -35.64
C GLY A 312 7.00 3.25 -35.34
N ASP A 313 7.42 4.50 -35.14
CA ASP A 313 8.82 4.86 -34.85
C ASP A 313 9.29 4.35 -33.48
N SER A 314 8.34 4.08 -32.57
CA SER A 314 8.57 3.50 -31.25
C SER A 314 9.38 2.20 -31.26
N PHE A 315 9.37 1.45 -32.36
CA PHE A 315 10.15 0.22 -32.51
C PHE A 315 11.67 0.45 -32.63
N MET A 316 12.10 1.67 -32.94
CA MET A 316 13.52 2.03 -33.04
C MET A 316 14.19 2.20 -31.67
N GLU A 317 13.42 2.37 -30.61
CA GLU A 317 13.94 2.61 -29.26
C GLU A 317 14.75 1.43 -28.70
N VAL A 318 15.91 1.73 -28.10
CA VAL A 318 16.84 0.73 -27.52
C VAL A 318 16.17 -0.20 -26.52
N ASN A 319 15.23 0.33 -25.73
CA ASN A 319 14.58 -0.43 -24.66
C ASN A 319 13.39 -1.27 -25.15
N VAL A 320 13.06 -1.22 -26.46
CA VAL A 320 11.97 -2.00 -27.05
C VAL A 320 12.48 -3.34 -27.53
N ASN A 321 12.13 -4.38 -26.77
CA ASN A 321 12.36 -5.76 -27.16
C ASN A 321 11.18 -6.29 -28.00
N ILE A 322 11.41 -6.44 -29.29
CA ILE A 322 10.43 -6.95 -30.24
C ILE A 322 10.15 -8.45 -30.07
N ASP A 323 11.09 -9.25 -29.56
CA ASP A 323 10.95 -10.72 -29.38
C ASP A 323 9.79 -11.09 -28.46
N LEU A 324 9.31 -10.13 -27.67
CA LEU A 324 8.11 -10.27 -26.85
C LEU A 324 6.87 -10.64 -27.68
N LEU A 325 6.84 -10.31 -28.98
CA LEU A 325 5.74 -10.63 -29.89
C LEU A 325 5.77 -12.06 -30.45
N LYS A 326 6.92 -12.75 -30.42
CA LYS A 326 7.10 -14.09 -31.03
C LYS A 326 6.03 -15.10 -30.63
N ASN A 327 5.60 -15.05 -29.37
CA ASN A 327 4.61 -16.01 -28.85
C ASN A 327 3.17 -15.70 -29.30
N TYR A 328 2.91 -14.50 -29.83
CA TYR A 328 1.57 -13.99 -30.12
C TYR A 328 1.27 -13.84 -31.63
N CYS A 329 2.29 -13.97 -32.49
CA CYS A 329 2.14 -13.91 -33.95
C CYS A 329 2.62 -15.21 -34.62
N THR A 330 2.28 -15.38 -35.89
CA THR A 330 2.89 -16.43 -36.72
C THR A 330 4.35 -16.10 -37.03
N GLU A 331 5.15 -17.13 -37.32
CA GLU A 331 6.57 -16.96 -37.63
C GLU A 331 6.80 -16.03 -38.83
N GLU A 332 5.99 -16.18 -39.88
CA GLU A 332 5.99 -15.31 -41.07
C GLU A 332 5.72 -13.83 -40.73
N VAL A 333 4.79 -13.55 -39.81
CA VAL A 333 4.49 -12.18 -39.37
C VAL A 333 5.65 -11.61 -38.57
N TRP A 334 6.23 -12.43 -37.69
CA TRP A 334 7.36 -12.03 -36.87
C TRP A 334 8.57 -11.64 -37.70
N GLU A 335 8.95 -12.47 -38.67
CA GLU A 335 10.07 -12.21 -39.59
C GLU A 335 9.87 -10.90 -40.35
N LYS A 336 8.64 -10.66 -40.83
CA LYS A 336 8.30 -9.44 -41.55
C LYS A 336 8.38 -8.19 -40.67
N ILE A 337 7.91 -8.25 -39.43
CA ILE A 337 8.04 -7.16 -38.46
C ILE A 337 9.52 -6.92 -38.15
N ALA A 338 10.30 -7.98 -37.91
CA ALA A 338 11.73 -7.86 -37.63
C ALA A 338 12.48 -7.19 -38.79
N GLN A 339 12.16 -7.55 -40.03
CA GLN A 339 12.70 -6.92 -41.23
C GLN A 339 12.35 -5.42 -41.28
N TRP A 340 11.07 -5.07 -41.12
CA TRP A 340 10.63 -3.66 -41.14
C TRP A 340 11.29 -2.81 -40.05
N VAL A 341 11.42 -3.36 -38.84
CA VAL A 341 12.09 -2.67 -37.74
C VAL A 341 13.57 -2.47 -38.02
N ASN A 342 14.25 -3.47 -38.61
CA ASN A 342 15.64 -3.35 -38.99
C ASN A 342 15.85 -2.28 -40.08
N ASP A 343 15.04 -2.31 -41.14
CA ASP A 343 15.07 -1.33 -42.23
C ASP A 343 14.77 0.09 -41.75
N LYS A 344 14.02 0.23 -40.67
CA LYS A 344 13.70 1.53 -40.07
C LYS A 344 14.81 2.02 -39.16
N ARG A 345 15.41 1.14 -38.36
CA ARG A 345 16.57 1.44 -37.51
C ARG A 345 17.79 1.89 -38.32
N THR A 346 17.98 1.39 -39.54
CA THR A 346 19.07 1.86 -40.42
C THR A 346 18.89 3.29 -40.91
N LYS A 347 17.63 3.74 -41.09
CA LYS A 347 17.31 5.11 -41.48
C LYS A 347 17.42 6.08 -40.31
N ASN A 348 17.03 5.65 -39.11
CA ASN A 348 17.13 6.42 -37.86
C ASN A 348 16.47 7.82 -37.94
N ILE A 349 15.29 7.87 -38.56
CA ILE A 349 14.48 9.09 -38.69
C ILE A 349 13.22 8.93 -37.83
N PHE A 350 13.00 9.88 -36.92
CA PHE A 350 11.82 9.93 -36.07
C PHE A 350 10.82 10.97 -36.59
N HIS A 351 9.54 10.69 -36.47
CA HIS A 351 8.42 11.54 -36.87
C HIS A 351 7.56 11.85 -35.65
N CYS A 352 7.01 13.06 -35.64
CA CYS A 352 6.12 13.46 -34.57
C CYS A 352 4.82 12.66 -34.67
N SER A 353 4.43 12.00 -33.59
CA SER A 353 3.21 11.20 -33.54
C SER A 353 1.91 12.00 -33.69
N LYS A 354 1.94 13.34 -33.69
CA LYS A 354 0.77 14.19 -33.95
C LYS A 354 0.72 14.75 -35.39
N CYS A 355 1.76 15.44 -35.83
CA CYS A 355 1.78 16.07 -37.16
C CYS A 355 2.38 15.17 -38.26
N GLN A 356 3.03 14.06 -37.91
CA GLN A 356 3.74 13.15 -38.83
C GLN A 356 4.94 13.76 -39.57
N GLU A 357 5.32 15.00 -39.25
CA GLU A 357 6.54 15.62 -39.75
C GLU A 357 7.79 15.04 -39.08
N ILE A 358 8.94 15.16 -39.75
CA ILE A 358 10.23 14.68 -39.22
C ILE A 358 10.63 15.52 -38.00
N CYS A 359 10.96 14.83 -36.92
CA CYS A 359 11.39 15.42 -35.66
C CYS A 359 12.74 16.15 -35.80
N GLY A 360 12.74 17.45 -35.46
CA GLY A 360 13.95 18.28 -35.39
C GLY A 360 14.52 18.44 -33.98
N GLU A 361 15.18 19.57 -33.70
CA GLU A 361 15.83 19.83 -32.40
C GLU A 361 14.86 20.04 -31.23
N LYS A 362 13.64 20.53 -31.50
CA LYS A 362 12.63 20.85 -30.47
C LYS A 362 11.62 19.72 -30.32
N THR A 363 12.10 18.56 -29.92
CA THR A 363 11.30 17.35 -29.80
C THR A 363 11.39 16.74 -28.40
N VAL A 364 10.34 16.04 -28.00
CA VAL A 364 10.24 15.37 -26.71
C VAL A 364 9.77 13.93 -26.88
N PHE A 365 10.38 13.04 -26.10
CA PHE A 365 10.07 11.61 -26.08
C PHE A 365 9.11 11.26 -24.95
N CYS A 366 8.02 10.57 -25.26
CA CYS A 366 7.08 10.06 -24.26
C CYS A 366 7.55 8.72 -23.67
N ASP A 367 7.84 8.72 -22.37
CA ASP A 367 8.26 7.52 -21.66
C ASP A 367 7.18 6.44 -21.56
N CYS A 368 5.89 6.76 -21.77
CA CYS A 368 4.81 5.77 -21.67
C CYS A 368 4.54 5.01 -22.98
N CYS A 369 4.39 5.74 -24.09
CA CYS A 369 4.08 5.17 -25.41
C CYS A 369 5.29 5.04 -26.32
N CYS A 370 6.47 5.51 -25.91
CA CYS A 370 7.68 5.54 -26.72
C CYS A 370 7.52 6.29 -28.06
N CYS A 371 6.64 7.29 -28.12
CA CYS A 371 6.48 8.13 -29.30
C CYS A 371 7.21 9.46 -29.13
N TRP A 372 7.67 10.01 -30.26
CA TRP A 372 8.28 11.33 -30.35
C TRP A 372 7.24 12.39 -30.71
N TYR A 373 7.43 13.59 -30.17
CA TYR A 373 6.53 14.72 -30.40
C TYR A 373 7.31 16.02 -30.56
N ASP A 374 6.88 16.87 -31.50
CA ASP A 374 7.36 18.24 -31.56
C ASP A 374 6.77 19.05 -30.40
N PHE A 375 7.58 19.98 -29.89
CA PHE A 375 7.22 20.86 -28.79
C PHE A 375 5.91 21.61 -29.01
N ASP A 376 5.72 22.14 -30.22
CA ASP A 376 4.52 22.90 -30.58
C ASP A 376 3.27 22.00 -30.60
N CYS A 377 3.40 20.75 -31.05
CA CYS A 377 2.31 19.78 -31.10
C CYS A 377 1.79 19.36 -29.71
N VAL A 378 2.66 19.39 -28.69
CA VAL A 378 2.30 19.04 -27.30
C VAL A 378 2.30 20.24 -26.36
N LYS A 379 2.38 21.46 -26.90
CA LYS A 379 2.33 22.74 -26.18
C LYS A 379 3.40 22.85 -25.08
N ILE A 380 4.63 22.46 -25.40
CA ILE A 380 5.78 22.54 -24.50
C ILE A 380 6.75 23.59 -24.99
N SER A 381 7.19 24.48 -24.10
CA SER A 381 8.15 25.54 -24.43
C SER A 381 9.59 25.21 -24.08
N LYS A 382 9.82 24.22 -23.20
CA LYS A 382 11.15 23.83 -22.69
C LYS A 382 11.23 22.33 -22.43
N ILE A 383 12.43 21.77 -22.56
CA ILE A 383 12.69 20.36 -22.22
C ILE A 383 12.26 20.08 -20.77
N PRO A 384 11.37 19.10 -20.52
CA PRO A 384 10.95 18.71 -19.19
C PRO A 384 12.15 18.29 -18.32
N ARG A 385 12.21 18.78 -17.08
CA ARG A 385 13.27 18.41 -16.10
C ARG A 385 12.93 17.19 -15.25
N THR A 386 11.79 16.55 -15.52
CA THR A 386 11.32 15.38 -14.79
C THR A 386 12.06 14.13 -15.26
N LYS A 387 12.20 13.13 -14.37
CA LYS A 387 12.81 11.82 -14.73
C LYS A 387 12.10 11.16 -15.91
N TYR A 388 10.77 11.28 -15.96
CA TYR A 388 9.93 10.79 -17.05
C TYR A 388 9.01 11.91 -17.53
N TRP A 389 8.72 11.91 -18.82
CA TRP A 389 7.70 12.75 -19.44
C TRP A 389 6.65 11.89 -20.15
N PHE A 390 5.40 12.34 -20.08
CA PHE A 390 4.26 11.66 -20.66
C PHE A 390 3.44 12.60 -21.52
N CYS A 391 3.13 12.17 -22.75
CA CYS A 391 2.34 12.94 -23.70
C CYS A 391 0.88 13.13 -23.25
N PRO A 392 0.17 14.15 -23.77
CA PRO A 392 -1.23 14.40 -23.42
C PRO A 392 -2.13 13.17 -23.63
N ASP A 393 -1.98 12.47 -24.75
CA ASP A 393 -2.81 11.33 -25.10
C ASP A 393 -2.66 10.18 -24.07
N CYS A 394 -1.44 9.95 -23.55
CA CYS A 394 -1.19 8.98 -22.49
C CYS A 394 -1.74 9.41 -21.13
N ARG A 395 -1.85 10.71 -20.87
CA ARG A 395 -2.44 11.25 -19.63
C ARG A 395 -3.97 11.18 -19.68
N GLU A 396 -4.56 11.47 -20.84
CA GLU A 396 -6.01 11.40 -21.06
C GLU A 396 -6.53 9.97 -21.06
N SER A 397 -5.76 9.00 -21.57
CA SER A 397 -6.10 7.57 -21.52
C SER A 397 -6.19 6.97 -20.11
N GLN A 398 -5.99 7.76 -19.04
CA GLN A 398 -6.14 7.38 -17.63
C GLN A 398 -7.40 7.93 -16.96
N ILE A 399 -8.10 8.86 -17.62
CA ILE A 399 -9.39 9.43 -17.19
C ILE A 399 -10.50 8.51 -17.69
#